data_AF-A0AA40L8U0-F1
#
_entry.id   AF-A0AA40L8U0-F1
#
_cell.length_a   1.000
_cell.length_b   1.000
_cell.length_c   1.000
_cell.angle_alpha   90.00
_cell.angle_beta   90.00
_cell.angle_gamma   90.00
#
_symmetry.space_group_name_H-M   'P 1'
#
loop_
_entity.id
_entity.type
_entity.pdbx_description
1 polymer ?
#
loop_
_entity_poly.entity_id
_entity_poly.type
_entity_poly.pdbx_seq_one_letter_code
_entity_poly.pdbx_strand_id
1 'polypeptide(L)'
;VVRRMERDAQFAQRKAERATFRSHFRDKYRLPKNETDDNQIQLVGGDVELPKELAKMIEQDNEEEEEKNSVIGQLSNIQNLDLDSLKDKASATLEDLKQSAEKCAVM
;
A
#
# COMPACT_ATOMS: atom_id res chain seq x y z
N VAL A 1 7.44 -11.62 -40.02
CA VAL A 1 6.01 -11.71 -39.66
C VAL A 1 5.82 -11.85 -38.15
N VAL A 2 6.46 -12.83 -37.50
CA VAL A 2 6.39 -13.07 -36.04
C VAL A 2 6.69 -11.82 -35.19
N ARG A 3 7.84 -11.15 -35.40
CA ARG A 3 8.23 -9.92 -34.69
C ARG A 3 7.24 -8.75 -34.82
N ARG A 4 6.43 -8.73 -35.90
CA ARG A 4 5.40 -7.71 -36.09
C ARG A 4 4.18 -8.05 -35.22
N MET A 5 3.74 -9.30 -35.25
CA MET A 5 2.60 -9.77 -34.46
C MET A 5 2.84 -9.63 -32.96
N GLU A 6 4.04 -9.96 -32.46
CA GLU A 6 4.39 -9.78 -31.04
C GLU A 6 4.35 -8.31 -30.62
N ARG A 7 4.85 -7.41 -31.46
CA ARG A 7 4.78 -5.95 -31.19
C ARG A 7 3.34 -5.47 -31.20
N ASP A 8 2.55 -5.87 -32.19
CA ASP A 8 1.15 -5.44 -32.31
C ASP A 8 0.33 -5.93 -31.09
N ALA A 9 0.60 -7.14 -30.59
CA ALA A 9 0.00 -7.67 -29.36
C ALA A 9 0.41 -6.85 -28.12
N GLN A 10 1.70 -6.53 -27.96
CA GLN A 10 2.17 -5.68 -26.87
C GLN A 10 1.57 -4.26 -26.92
N PHE A 11 1.42 -3.70 -28.12
CA PHE A 11 0.78 -2.40 -28.29
C PHE A 11 -0.70 -2.44 -27.94
N ALA A 12 -1.42 -3.51 -28.35
CA ALA A 12 -2.81 -3.72 -27.98
C ALA A 12 -2.97 -3.81 -26.46
N GLN A 13 -2.13 -4.61 -25.79
CA GLN A 13 -2.12 -4.74 -24.34
C GLN A 13 -1.91 -3.40 -23.64
N ARG A 14 -0.84 -2.66 -23.97
CA ARG A 14 -0.57 -1.34 -23.37
C ARG A 14 -1.68 -0.32 -23.65
N LYS A 15 -2.38 -0.44 -24.77
CA LYS A 15 -3.50 0.42 -25.13
C LYS A 15 -4.71 0.11 -24.27
N ALA A 16 -4.98 -1.17 -24.03
CA ALA A 16 -6.02 -1.63 -23.14
C ALA A 16 -5.73 -1.24 -21.67
N GLU A 17 -4.50 -1.39 -21.19
CA GLU A 17 -4.08 -0.95 -19.84
C GLU A 17 -4.38 0.54 -19.61
N ARG A 18 -4.01 1.40 -20.59
CA ARG A 18 -4.31 2.83 -20.54
C ARG A 18 -5.81 3.13 -20.57
N ALA A 19 -6.57 2.35 -21.34
CA ALA A 19 -8.02 2.49 -21.41
C ALA A 19 -8.68 2.10 -20.08
N THR A 20 -8.22 1.03 -19.42
CA THR A 20 -8.68 0.64 -18.07
C THR A 20 -8.43 1.74 -17.05
N PHE A 21 -7.21 2.30 -17.03
CA PHE A 21 -6.88 3.41 -16.13
C PHE A 21 -7.79 4.62 -16.35
N ARG A 22 -8.01 4.98 -17.63
CA ARG A 22 -8.93 6.04 -18.02
C ARG A 22 -10.39 5.78 -17.62
N SER A 23 -10.84 4.54 -17.69
CA SER A 23 -12.18 4.13 -17.28
C SER A 23 -12.34 4.29 -15.77
N HIS A 24 -11.35 3.83 -14.99
CA HIS A 24 -11.33 3.98 -13.54
C HIS A 24 -11.47 5.44 -13.07
N PHE A 25 -10.74 6.38 -13.69
CA PHE A 25 -10.87 7.79 -13.34
C PHE A 25 -12.20 8.42 -13.76
N ARG A 26 -12.82 7.93 -14.84
CA ARG A 26 -14.17 8.39 -15.22
C ARG A 26 -15.19 7.98 -14.18
N ASP A 27 -15.13 6.74 -13.72
CA ASP A 27 -16.02 6.25 -12.66
C ASP A 27 -15.78 7.02 -11.34
N LYS A 28 -14.51 7.21 -10.95
CA LYS A 28 -14.12 7.95 -9.74
C LYS A 28 -14.70 9.37 -9.71
N TYR A 29 -14.66 10.07 -10.84
CA TYR A 29 -15.14 11.46 -10.95
C TYR A 29 -16.53 11.59 -11.58
N ARG A 30 -17.26 10.47 -11.76
CA ARG A 30 -18.61 10.42 -12.37
C ARG A 30 -18.68 11.10 -13.75
N LEU A 31 -17.62 10.95 -14.54
CA LEU A 31 -17.55 11.44 -15.91
C LEU A 31 -18.27 10.46 -16.86
N PRO A 32 -18.75 10.94 -18.01
CA PRO A 32 -19.33 10.06 -19.02
C PRO A 32 -18.36 8.98 -19.49
N LYS A 33 -18.90 7.78 -19.72
CA LYS A 33 -18.18 6.64 -20.29
C LYS A 33 -17.69 6.94 -21.70
N ASN A 34 -16.64 6.24 -22.11
CA ASN A 34 -16.07 6.39 -23.45
C ASN A 34 -16.01 5.03 -24.15
N GLU A 35 -16.85 4.86 -25.16
CA GLU A 35 -16.95 3.62 -25.95
C GLU A 35 -15.61 3.23 -26.59
N THR A 36 -14.76 4.20 -26.93
CA THR A 36 -13.44 3.91 -27.50
C THR A 36 -12.49 3.23 -26.51
N ASP A 37 -12.66 3.48 -25.22
CA ASP A 37 -11.90 2.81 -24.16
C ASP A 37 -12.43 1.40 -23.94
N ASP A 38 -13.75 1.25 -23.86
CA ASP A 38 -14.41 -0.05 -23.71
C ASP A 38 -14.00 -1.02 -24.84
N ASN A 39 -13.97 -0.53 -26.08
CA ASN A 39 -13.51 -1.30 -27.24
C ASN A 39 -12.03 -1.71 -27.14
N GLN A 40 -11.16 -0.84 -26.60
CA GLN A 40 -9.73 -1.15 -26.43
C GLN A 40 -9.50 -2.21 -25.35
N ILE A 41 -10.30 -2.19 -24.29
CA ILE A 41 -10.25 -3.17 -23.20
C ILE A 41 -10.77 -4.54 -23.70
N GLN A 42 -11.92 -4.55 -24.39
CA GLN A 42 -12.52 -5.78 -24.93
C GLN A 42 -11.62 -6.48 -25.96
N LEU A 43 -10.85 -5.72 -26.76
CA LEU A 43 -9.95 -6.26 -27.78
C LEU A 43 -8.88 -7.21 -27.21
N VAL A 44 -8.52 -7.07 -25.93
CA VAL A 44 -7.47 -7.87 -25.27
C VAL A 44 -8.06 -8.92 -24.32
N GLY A 45 -9.39 -9.07 -24.29
CA GLY A 45 -10.07 -10.08 -23.45
C GLY A 45 -10.76 -9.52 -22.20
N GLY A 46 -10.98 -8.19 -22.13
CA GLY A 46 -11.97 -7.59 -21.24
C GLY A 46 -11.49 -7.30 -19.81
N ASP A 47 -10.58 -8.08 -19.25
CA ASP A 47 -10.00 -7.80 -17.94
C ASP A 47 -8.49 -7.59 -18.07
N VAL A 48 -8.10 -6.32 -17.99
CA VAL A 48 -6.71 -5.91 -18.14
C VAL A 48 -6.24 -5.39 -16.80
N GLU A 49 -5.40 -6.18 -16.15
CA GLU A 49 -4.82 -5.86 -14.86
C GLU A 49 -4.03 -4.54 -14.91
N LEU A 50 -3.96 -3.88 -13.75
CA LEU A 50 -3.17 -2.67 -13.61
C LEU A 50 -1.70 -3.00 -13.93
N PRO A 51 -0.99 -2.17 -14.73
CA PRO A 51 0.43 -2.36 -15.00
C PRO A 51 1.23 -2.60 -13.71
N LYS A 52 2.12 -3.61 -13.72
CA LYS A 52 2.89 -4.02 -12.54
C LYS A 52 3.62 -2.89 -11.83
N GLU A 53 4.17 -1.96 -12.59
CA GLU A 53 4.86 -0.78 -12.05
C GLU A 53 3.92 0.13 -11.24
N LEU A 54 2.67 0.29 -11.69
CA LEU A 54 1.66 1.07 -10.97
C LEU A 54 1.17 0.31 -9.74
N ALA A 55 0.97 -1.00 -9.84
CA ALA A 55 0.61 -1.84 -8.70
C ALA A 55 1.67 -1.78 -7.59
N LYS A 56 2.95 -1.83 -7.97
CA LYS A 56 4.08 -1.72 -7.04
C LYS A 56 4.14 -0.37 -6.33
N MET A 57 3.86 0.75 -7.02
CA MET A 57 3.81 2.06 -6.36
C MET A 57 2.70 2.13 -5.31
N ILE A 58 1.56 1.49 -5.54
CA ILE A 58 0.45 1.44 -4.57
C ILE A 58 0.84 0.61 -3.34
N GLU A 59 1.51 -0.54 -3.53
CA GLU A 59 1.99 -1.37 -2.43
C GLU A 59 2.98 -0.60 -1.55
N GLN A 60 3.95 0.08 -2.15
CA GLN A 60 4.93 0.87 -1.43
C GLN A 60 4.29 2.04 -0.66
N ASP A 61 3.38 2.79 -1.28
CA ASP A 61 2.66 3.88 -0.61
C ASP A 61 1.81 3.38 0.57
N ASN A 62 1.19 2.19 0.45
CA ASN A 62 0.43 1.60 1.56
C ASN A 62 1.33 1.19 2.74
N GLU A 63 2.50 0.60 2.48
CA GLU A 63 3.46 0.24 3.54
C GLU A 63 3.94 1.48 4.31
N GLU A 64 4.29 2.55 3.58
CA GLU A 64 4.74 3.81 4.20
C GLU A 64 3.63 4.50 5.03
N GLU A 65 2.37 4.41 4.61
CA GLU A 65 1.25 4.94 5.37
C GLU A 65 0.87 4.06 6.56
N GLU A 66 0.95 2.73 6.45
CA GLU A 66 0.73 1.82 7.58
C GLU A 66 1.78 1.99 8.68
N GLU A 67 3.06 2.19 8.33
CA GLU A 67 4.10 2.46 9.32
C GLU A 67 3.84 3.77 10.08
N LYS A 68 3.40 4.84 9.40
CA LYS A 68 3.05 6.12 10.03
C LYS A 68 1.78 6.04 10.86
N ASN A 69 0.80 5.24 10.44
CA ASN A 69 -0.47 5.05 11.12
C ASN A 69 -0.38 4.09 12.31
N SER A 70 0.66 3.25 12.34
CA SER A 70 0.96 2.39 13.48
C SER A 70 1.28 3.21 14.73
N VAL A 71 0.92 2.68 15.89
CA VAL A 71 1.14 3.33 17.20
C VAL A 71 2.61 3.73 17.38
N ILE A 72 3.55 2.93 16.85
CA ILE A 72 4.99 3.23 16.90
C ILE A 72 5.36 4.39 15.97
N GLY A 73 4.79 4.46 14.77
CA GLY A 73 4.98 5.58 13.85
C GLY A 73 4.40 6.90 14.39
N GLN A 74 3.24 6.83 15.04
CA GLN A 74 2.63 7.98 15.72
C GLN A 74 3.50 8.50 16.87
N LEU A 75 4.10 7.61 17.66
CA LEU A 75 5.03 7.99 18.72
C LEU A 75 6.33 8.59 18.14
N SER A 76 6.85 8.04 17.04
CA SER A 76 8.03 8.58 16.34
C SER A 76 7.83 10.01 15.84
N ASN A 77 6.58 10.43 15.61
CA ASN A 77 6.24 11.77 15.11
C ASN A 77 6.08 12.84 16.21
N ILE A 78 6.16 12.46 17.50
CA ILE A 78 6.04 13.40 18.61
C ILE A 78 7.41 14.04 18.85
N GLN A 79 7.50 15.34 18.56
CA GLN A 79 8.66 16.14 18.92
C GLN A 79 8.87 16.07 20.44
N ASN A 80 10.07 15.65 20.87
CA ASN A 80 10.50 15.48 22.27
C ASN A 80 10.11 14.15 22.96
N LEU A 81 9.79 13.07 22.23
CA LEU A 81 9.80 11.74 22.84
C LEU A 81 11.23 11.18 22.90
N ASP A 82 11.81 11.25 24.10
CA ASP A 82 13.08 10.61 24.41
C ASP A 82 12.85 9.11 24.70
N LEU A 83 13.07 8.28 23.68
CA LEU A 83 12.92 6.82 23.73
C LEU A 83 13.84 6.18 24.76
N ASP A 84 15.01 6.77 25.04
CA ASP A 84 15.94 6.27 26.05
C ASP A 84 15.34 6.45 27.45
N SER A 85 14.74 7.61 27.74
CA SER A 85 14.02 7.82 29.00
C SER A 85 12.83 6.88 29.20
N LEU A 86 12.12 6.54 28.11
CA LEU A 86 10.99 5.63 28.16
C LEU A 86 11.45 4.19 28.43
N LYS A 87 12.56 3.79 27.80
CA LYS A 87 13.19 2.48 28.01
C LYS A 87 13.69 2.33 29.44
N ASP A 88 14.33 3.35 29.99
CA ASP A 88 14.82 3.36 31.38
C ASP A 88 13.68 3.31 32.39
N LYS A 89 12.57 4.02 32.12
CA LYS A 89 11.37 3.94 32.95
C LYS A 89 10.68 2.58 32.83
N ALA A 90 10.58 2.03 31.62
CA ALA A 90 9.98 0.72 31.41
C ALA A 90 10.79 -0.40 32.07
N SER A 91 12.12 -0.38 31.93
CA SER A 91 13.01 -1.35 32.57
C SER A 91 12.94 -1.25 34.10
N ALA A 92 12.95 -0.03 34.65
CA ALA A 92 12.77 0.18 36.09
C ALA A 92 11.41 -0.34 36.59
N THR A 93 10.31 -0.05 35.88
CA THR A 93 8.99 -0.56 36.26
C THR A 93 8.87 -2.08 36.17
N LEU A 94 9.58 -2.71 35.22
CA LEU A 94 9.62 -4.17 35.09
C LEU A 94 10.41 -4.79 36.23
N GLU A 95 11.55 -4.19 36.61
CA GLU A 95 12.35 -4.60 37.76
C GLU A 95 11.54 -4.46 39.07
N ASP A 96 10.81 -3.35 39.22
CA ASP A 96 9.93 -3.10 40.37
C ASP A 96 8.74 -4.07 40.42
N LEU A 97 8.12 -4.36 39.28
CA LEU A 97 7.06 -5.38 39.16
C LEU A 97 7.60 -6.77 39.47
N LYS A 98 8.80 -7.11 39.01
CA LYS A 98 9.45 -8.38 39.27
C LYS A 98 9.78 -8.52 40.76
N GLN A 99 10.33 -7.48 41.39
CA GLN A 99 10.56 -7.45 42.83
C GLN A 99 9.25 -7.49 43.64
N SER A 100 8.20 -6.83 43.17
CA SER A 100 6.87 -6.88 43.78
C SER A 100 6.23 -8.26 43.65
N ALA A 101 6.39 -8.92 42.51
CA ALA A 101 5.89 -10.27 42.26
C ALA A 101 6.66 -11.32 43.07
N GLU A 102 7.97 -11.15 43.22
CA GLU A 102 8.82 -11.98 44.08
C GLU A 102 8.47 -11.81 45.57
N LYS A 103 8.09 -10.60 46.00
CA LYS A 103 7.56 -10.33 47.35
C LYS A 103 6.10 -10.78 47.55
N CYS A 104 5.38 -11.09 46.47
CA CYS A 104 4.03 -11.65 46.48
C CYS A 104 4.05 -13.18 46.34
N ALA A 105 5.10 -13.84 46.82
CA ALA A 105 5.01 -15.25 47.18
C ALA A 105 4.47 -15.33 48.62
N VAL A 106 3.25 -15.83 48.76
CA VAL A 106 2.44 -15.98 50.00
C VAL A 106 1.45 -14.84 50.27
N MET A 107 0.23 -15.00 49.72
CA MET A 107 -0.91 -15.46 50.53
C MET A 107 -1.66 -16.56 49.77
#